data_AF-A0A2E0BQQ6-F1
#
_entry.id   AF-A0A2E0BQQ6-F1
#
_cell.length_a   1.000
_cell.length_b   1.000
_cell.length_c   1.000
_cell.angle_alpha   90.00
_cell.angle_beta   90.00
_cell.angle_gamma   90.00
#
_symmetry.space_group_name_H-M   'P 1'
#
loop_
_entity.id
_entity.type
_entity.pdbx_description
1 polymer ?
#
loop_
_entity_poly.entity_id
_entity_poly.type
_entity_poly.pdbx_seq_one_letter_code
_entity_poly.pdbx_strand_id
1 'polypeptide(L)' 'MNESKLMTRSQVSEELLKRGYTKNEYPGVWDTPDGGKAAWFIAAKREGLDFDRKSWGPEITKAKQEWREKKKSGRAI' A
#
# COMPACT_ATOMS: atom_id res chain seq x y z
N MET A 1 -28.36 -6.04 2.26
CA MET A 1 -27.36 -4.95 2.22
C MET A 1 -26.01 -5.62 2.13
N ASN A 2 -25.33 -5.56 0.97
CA ASN A 2 -23.99 -6.12 0.86
C ASN A 2 -23.03 -5.14 1.55
N GLU A 3 -22.72 -5.40 2.81
CA GLU A 3 -21.61 -4.76 3.50
C GLU A 3 -20.36 -4.98 2.66
N SER A 4 -19.89 -3.90 2.02
CA SER A 4 -18.55 -3.87 1.44
C SER A 4 -17.59 -3.98 2.62
N LYS A 5 -17.19 -5.20 2.94
CA LYS A 5 -16.39 -5.52 4.12
C LYS A 5 -14.99 -4.93 3.93
N LEU A 6 -14.83 -3.69 4.35
CA LEU A 6 -13.55 -2.98 4.35
C LEU A 6 -12.52 -3.85 5.06
N MET A 7 -11.48 -4.27 4.33
CA MET A 7 -10.47 -5.14 4.92
C MET A 7 -9.64 -4.36 5.94
N THR A 8 -9.23 -5.05 7.00
CA THR A 8 -8.27 -4.52 7.96
C THR A 8 -6.86 -4.53 7.36
N ARG A 9 -5.96 -3.72 7.94
CA ARG A 9 -4.54 -3.67 7.51
C ARG A 9 -3.89 -5.05 7.50
N SER A 10 -4.19 -5.90 8.49
CA SER A 10 -3.63 -7.26 8.55
C SER A 10 -4.12 -8.13 7.40
N GLN A 11 -5.42 -8.13 7.12
CA GLN A 11 -6.00 -8.93 6.04
C GLN A 11 -5.48 -8.52 4.66
N VAL A 12 -5.39 -7.22 4.40
CA VAL A 12 -4.80 -6.72 3.14
C VAL A 12 -3.33 -7.11 3.04
N SER A 13 -2.58 -7.05 4.16
CA SER A 13 -1.17 -7.47 4.17
C SER A 13 -1.02 -8.96 3.86
N GLU A 14 -1.89 -9.82 4.40
CA GLU A 14 -1.91 -11.24 4.08
C GLU A 14 -2.23 -11.49 2.60
N GLU A 15 -3.22 -10.79 2.05
CA GLU A 15 -3.56 -10.89 0.63
C GLU A 15 -2.40 -10.42 -0.27
N LEU A 16 -1.73 -9.33 0.09
CA LEU A 16 -0.55 -8.85 -0.63
C LEU A 16 0.61 -9.86 -0.56
N LEU A 17 0.86 -10.47 0.60
CA LEU A 17 1.87 -11.53 0.76
C LEU A 17 1.56 -12.73 -0.16
N LYS A 18 0.29 -13.18 -0.21
CA LYS A 18 -0.13 -14.28 -1.11
C LYS A 18 0.08 -13.95 -2.59
N ARG A 19 -0.02 -12.67 -2.96
CA ARG A 19 0.19 -12.19 -4.33
C ARG A 19 1.65 -11.91 -4.67
N GLY A 20 2.58 -12.22 -3.76
CA GLY A 20 4.02 -12.11 -4.00
C GLY A 20 4.61 -10.74 -3.65
N TYR A 21 3.88 -9.87 -2.96
CA TYR A 21 4.47 -8.66 -2.39
C TYR A 21 5.17 -8.99 -1.08
N THR A 22 6.35 -8.41 -0.83
CA THR A 22 7.10 -8.63 0.41
C THR A 22 7.35 -7.32 1.15
N LYS A 23 7.54 -7.41 2.47
CA LYS A 23 7.85 -6.24 3.30
C LYS A 23 9.28 -5.79 3.00
N ASN A 24 9.46 -4.50 2.72
CA ASN A 24 10.78 -3.90 2.55
C ASN A 24 11.34 -3.41 3.91
N GLU A 25 12.64 -3.11 3.96
CA GLU A 25 13.29 -2.43 5.10
C GLU A 25 12.63 -1.08 5.43
N TYR A 26 12.05 -0.40 4.43
CA TYR A 26 11.33 0.85 4.66
C TYR A 26 9.90 0.60 5.15
N PRO A 27 9.52 1.07 6.35
CA PRO A 27 8.18 0.85 6.90
C PRO A 27 7.12 1.48 5.99
N GLY A 28 6.14 0.67 5.60
CA GLY A 28 5.05 1.08 4.70
C GLY A 28 5.37 0.98 3.21
N VAL A 29 6.60 0.57 2.84
CA VAL A 29 6.99 0.23 1.46
C VAL A 29 7.16 -1.29 1.35
N TRP A 30 6.68 -1.84 0.26
CA TRP A 30 6.69 -3.26 -0.04
C TRP A 30 7.34 -3.46 -1.42
N ASP A 31 8.12 -4.52 -1.54
CA ASP A 31 8.62 -4.95 -2.84
C ASP A 31 7.50 -5.63 -3.59
N THR A 32 7.38 -5.30 -4.87
CA THR A 32 6.38 -5.86 -5.77
C THR A 32 6.93 -7.11 -6.45
N PRO A 33 6.08 -8.06 -6.85
CA PRO A 33 6.53 -9.26 -7.57
C PRO A 33 7.21 -8.94 -8.91
N ASP A 34 6.97 -7.76 -9.48
CA ASP A 34 7.58 -7.25 -10.71
C ASP A 34 9.00 -6.68 -10.52
N GLY A 35 9.58 -6.77 -9.31
CA GLY A 35 10.91 -6.23 -8.99
C GLY A 35 10.94 -4.73 -8.66
N GLY A 36 9.78 -4.07 -8.66
CA GLY A 36 9.64 -2.68 -8.22
C GLY A 36 9.37 -2.52 -6.72
N LYS A 37 9.23 -1.27 -6.26
CA LYS A 37 8.84 -0.92 -4.89
C LYS A 37 7.56 -0.11 -4.92
N ALA A 38 6.58 -0.49 -4.10
CA ALA A 38 5.33 0.23 -3.96
C ALA A 38 4.99 0.43 -2.49
N ALA A 39 4.39 1.56 -2.15
CA ALA A 39 3.82 1.70 -0.81
C ALA A 39 2.71 0.67 -0.63
N TRP A 40 2.57 0.11 0.58
CA TRP A 40 1.59 -0.92 0.91
C TRP A 40 0.17 -0.55 0.46
N PHE A 41 -0.23 0.70 0.67
CA PHE A 41 -1.55 1.19 0.29
C PHE A 41 -1.73 1.32 -1.25
N ILE A 42 -0.64 1.50 -2.00
CA ILE A 42 -0.64 1.49 -3.46
C ILE A 42 -0.74 0.05 -3.97
N ALA A 43 0.01 -0.88 -3.36
CA ALA A 43 -0.09 -2.30 -3.65
C ALA A 43 -1.52 -2.78 -3.42
N ALA A 44 -2.11 -2.49 -2.25
CA ALA A 44 -3.50 -2.81 -1.94
C ALA A 44 -4.48 -2.27 -3.00
N LYS A 45 -4.32 -1.00 -3.40
CA LYS A 45 -5.16 -0.41 -4.46
C LYS A 45 -4.96 -1.02 -5.84
N ARG A 46 -3.73 -1.37 -6.24
CA ARG A 46 -3.46 -2.07 -7.51
C ARG A 46 -4.19 -3.41 -7.55
N GLU A 47 -4.20 -4.08 -6.42
CA GLU A 47 -4.83 -5.38 -6.20
C GLU A 47 -6.36 -5.31 -6.00
N GLY A 48 -6.95 -4.11 -6.09
CA GLY A 48 -8.39 -3.90 -5.89
C GLY A 48 -8.87 -4.15 -4.45
N LEU A 49 -7.95 -4.20 -3.48
CA LEU A 49 -8.26 -4.41 -2.07
C LEU A 49 -8.73 -3.08 -1.48
N ASP A 50 -10.00 -3.01 -1.09
CA ASP A 50 -10.56 -1.86 -0.39
C ASP A 50 -10.43 -2.05 1.12
N PHE A 51 -9.88 -1.04 1.79
CA PHE A 51 -9.50 -1.10 3.19
C PHE A 51 -9.91 0.16 3.92
N ASP A 52 -10.20 -0.02 5.21
CA ASP A 52 -10.66 1.08 6.04
C ASP A 52 -9.56 2.15 6.17
N ARG A 53 -9.86 3.35 5.65
CA ARG A 53 -8.94 4.48 5.66
C ARG A 53 -8.88 5.19 7.01
N LYS A 54 -9.84 4.91 7.92
CA LYS A 54 -9.83 5.45 9.29
C LYS A 54 -8.79 4.75 10.17
N SER A 55 -8.39 3.53 9.81
CA SER A 55 -7.31 2.78 10.46
C SER A 55 -5.90 3.23 10.05
N TRP A 56 -5.76 4.36 9.36
CA TRP A 56 -4.46 4.89 8.95
C TRP A 56 -3.74 5.52 10.14
N GLY A 57 -2.66 4.89 10.58
CA GLY A 57 -1.70 5.55 11.46
C GLY A 57 -1.00 6.73 10.75
N PRO A 58 -0.44 7.68 11.52
CA PRO A 58 0.25 8.86 10.98
C PRO A 58 1.39 8.49 10.01
N GLU A 59 2.01 7.32 10.19
CA GLU A 59 3.08 6.79 9.34
C GLU A 59 2.62 6.55 7.89
N ILE A 60 1.40 6.04 7.67
CA ILE A 60 0.86 5.80 6.31
C ILE A 60 0.52 7.11 5.64
N THR A 61 0.03 8.09 6.41
CA THR A 61 -0.22 9.45 5.91
C THR A 61 1.07 10.09 5.41
N LYS A 62 2.16 9.95 6.17
CA LYS A 62 3.48 10.44 5.79
C LYS A 62 4.01 9.74 4.53
N ALA A 63 3.97 8.40 4.48
CA ALA A 63 4.38 7.64 3.30
C ALA A 63 3.56 8.00 2.04
N LYS A 64 2.26 8.27 2.18
CA LYS A 64 1.43 8.77 1.07
C LYS A 64 1.81 10.17 0.63
N GLN A 65 2.13 11.04 1.58
CA GLN A 65 2.58 12.39 1.26
C GLN A 65 3.92 12.35 0.52
N GLU A 66 4.90 11.62 1.04
CA GLU A 66 6.20 11.44 0.38
C GLU A 66 6.07 10.80 -1.01
N TRP A 67 5.18 9.81 -1.18
CA TRP A 67 4.93 9.22 -2.50
C TRP A 67 4.26 10.21 -3.46
N ARG A 68 3.32 11.04 -2.98
CA ARG A 68 2.71 12.10 -3.78
C ARG A 68 3.72 13.18 -4.15
N GLU A 69 4.61 13.55 -3.25
CA GLU A 69 5.66 14.52 -3.51
C GLU A 69 6.68 13.97 -4.53
N LYS A 70 7.11 12.71 -4.39
CA LYS A 70 7.95 12.04 -5.39
C LYS A 70 7.28 11.95 -6.76
N LYS A 71 5.98 11.63 -6.82
CA LYS A 71 5.22 11.64 -8.09
C LYS A 71 5.05 13.03 -8.69
N LYS A 72 4.82 14.06 -7.86
CA LYS A 72 4.64 15.45 -8.30
C LYS A 72 5.96 16.08 -8.76
N SER A 73 7.08 15.59 -8.26
CA SER A 73 8.43 16.03 -8.64
C SER A 73 8.93 15.43 -9.97
N GLY A 74 8.18 14.53 -10.61
CA GLY A 74 8.37 14.22 -12.04
C GLY A 74 9.78 13.76 -12.44
N ARG A 75 10.56 13.14 -11.56
CA ARG A 75 11.83 12.53 -11.97
C ARG A 75 11.58 11.07 -12.33
N ALA A 76 11.28 10.86 -13.60
CA ALA A 76 11.68 9.64 -14.28
C ALA A 76 13.18 9.46 -14.04
N ILE A 77 13.54 8.37 -13.36
CA ILE A 77 14.79 7.64 -13.58
C ILE A 77 14.43 6.17 -13.69
#